data_AF-A0A1Q9C880-F1
#
_entry.id   AF-A0A1Q9C880-F1
#
_cell.length_a   1.000
_cell.length_b   1.000
_cell.length_c   1.000
_cell.angle_alpha   90.00
_cell.angle_beta   90.00
_cell.angle_gamma   90.00
#
_symmetry.space_group_name_H-M   'P 1'
#
loop_
_entity.id
_entity.type
_entity.pdbx_description
1 polymer ?
#
loop_
_entity_poly.entity_id
_entity_poly.type
_entity_poly.pdbx_seq_one_letter_code
_entity_poly.pdbx_strand_id
1 'polypeptide(L)'
;MVGVSRKAITWVAVDGKVGAVAGDEHSYDTFRLLFEDIIRMRHPNWSGFRHRTDMDAWKIWDMPEAGDRAVFARIRVSRNLHGSRMLPACSVDERRAVESVLARSLSSLTGTLQGEYFPLSGSHSYMPKPGGMSEEEELDLHAEGLLFEEPDSSVLVSSGYARDWPDARGVFVDEQRSFAAFVNELDHLRVTGTDQSSRPSLRAVCERVFSVLAALEAELDAQGLAFARDDRLGFLGPDPSLLGTCLTASVAIRIPLLSKQPEL
;
A
#
# COMPACT_ATOMS: atom_id res chain seq x y z
N MET A 1 19.84 -6.15 4.61
CA MET A 1 20.52 -5.06 3.88
C MET A 1 20.50 -5.41 2.39
N VAL A 2 19.53 -4.86 1.65
CA VAL A 2 19.19 -5.29 0.28
C VAL A 2 20.18 -4.72 -0.75
N GLY A 3 20.72 -3.52 -0.47
CA GLY A 3 21.70 -2.84 -1.32
C GLY A 3 23.03 -3.55 -1.54
N VAL A 4 23.43 -4.50 -0.67
CA VAL A 4 24.72 -5.22 -0.78
C VAL A 4 24.73 -6.24 -1.94
N SER A 5 23.55 -6.66 -2.42
CA SER A 5 23.44 -7.58 -3.56
C SER A 5 23.80 -6.93 -4.92
N ARG A 6 23.94 -5.60 -4.97
CA ARG A 6 24.41 -4.88 -6.17
C ARG A 6 25.89 -4.52 -6.05
N LYS A 7 26.72 -5.07 -6.94
CA LYS A 7 28.19 -4.91 -6.93
C LYS A 7 28.73 -3.62 -7.58
N ALA A 8 27.90 -2.67 -7.95
CA ALA A 8 28.33 -1.37 -8.42
C ALA A 8 27.21 -0.37 -8.13
N ILE A 9 27.51 0.73 -7.44
CA ILE A 9 26.83 2.03 -7.50
C ILE A 9 27.50 2.94 -6.46
N THR A 10 28.19 3.96 -6.96
CA THR A 10 28.41 5.26 -6.28
C THR A 10 27.12 5.71 -5.60
N TRP A 11 27.16 6.26 -4.38
CA TRP A 11 26.00 6.66 -3.56
C TRP A 11 25.07 7.77 -4.13
N VAL A 12 24.74 7.68 -5.41
CA VAL A 12 23.72 8.46 -6.10
C VAL A 12 22.55 7.50 -6.32
N ALA A 13 21.36 7.88 -5.84
CA ALA A 13 20.13 7.11 -6.00
C ALA A 13 19.84 6.89 -7.50
N VAL A 14 20.27 5.75 -8.05
CA VAL A 14 19.89 5.30 -9.39
C VAL A 14 18.48 4.69 -9.26
N ASP A 15 17.51 5.29 -9.96
CA ASP A 15 16.10 4.89 -10.06
C ASP A 15 15.20 5.05 -8.81
N GLY A 16 15.52 5.96 -7.88
CA GLY A 16 14.63 6.28 -6.75
C GLY A 16 14.41 5.14 -5.74
N LYS A 17 15.20 4.06 -5.82
CA LYS A 17 15.14 2.89 -4.93
C LYS A 17 16.00 3.13 -3.70
N VAL A 18 15.46 2.87 -2.51
CA VAL A 18 16.11 3.19 -1.23
C VAL A 18 17.20 2.18 -0.84
N GLY A 19 17.05 0.90 -1.21
CA GLY A 19 18.06 -0.14 -0.94
C GLY A 19 18.11 -0.67 0.51
N ALA A 20 17.19 -0.21 1.38
CA ALA A 20 16.98 -0.71 2.73
C ALA A 20 15.48 -0.88 2.99
N VAL A 21 15.12 -1.90 3.78
CA VAL A 21 13.75 -2.16 4.25
C VAL A 21 13.76 -2.39 5.75
N ALA A 22 12.72 -1.93 6.45
CA ALA A 22 12.47 -2.24 7.85
C ALA A 22 11.82 -3.63 7.97
N GLY A 23 12.25 -4.42 8.96
CA GLY A 23 11.67 -5.74 9.26
C GLY A 23 10.51 -5.67 10.25
N ASP A 24 10.46 -4.61 11.05
CA ASP A 24 9.45 -4.33 12.06
C ASP A 24 9.50 -2.83 12.40
N GLU A 25 8.57 -2.38 13.26
CA GLU A 25 8.53 -0.99 13.73
C GLU A 25 9.78 -0.57 14.53
N HIS A 26 10.41 -1.51 15.25
CA HIS A 26 11.59 -1.27 16.09
C HIS A 26 12.87 -1.06 15.27
N SER A 27 12.87 -1.47 14.00
CA SER A 27 13.98 -1.29 13.06
C SER A 27 14.37 0.18 12.90
N TYR A 28 13.40 1.10 12.96
CA TYR A 28 13.62 2.55 12.81
C TYR A 28 14.35 3.17 14.01
N ASP A 29 14.23 2.59 15.20
CA ASP A 29 14.98 3.03 16.39
C ASP A 29 16.32 2.28 16.52
N THR A 30 16.29 0.96 16.35
CA THR A 30 17.49 0.10 16.48
C THR A 30 18.57 0.50 15.48
N PHE A 31 18.18 0.78 14.23
CA PHE A 31 19.10 1.20 13.16
C PHE A 31 18.93 2.67 12.81
N ARG A 32 18.58 3.50 13.81
CA ARG A 32 18.27 4.93 13.62
C ARG A 32 19.31 5.69 12.80
N LEU A 33 20.60 5.48 13.03
CA LEU A 33 21.67 6.17 12.28
C LEU A 33 21.56 5.94 10.77
N LEU A 34 21.23 4.72 10.36
CA LEU A 34 21.05 4.37 8.95
C LEU A 34 19.73 4.94 8.41
N PHE A 35 18.62 4.69 9.11
CA PHE A 35 17.30 5.10 8.62
C PHE A 35 17.12 6.61 8.61
N GLU A 36 17.69 7.36 9.55
CA GLU A 36 17.61 8.82 9.52
C GLU A 36 18.30 9.44 8.32
N ASP A 37 19.48 8.94 7.95
CA ASP A 37 20.19 9.44 6.77
C ASP A 37 19.41 9.12 5.49
N ILE A 38 18.85 7.92 5.40
CA ILE A 38 17.95 7.54 4.31
C ILE A 38 16.72 8.44 4.24
N ILE A 39 16.07 8.70 5.38
CA ILE A 39 14.87 9.53 5.47
C ILE A 39 15.21 10.97 5.06
N ARG A 40 16.32 11.53 5.54
CA ARG A 40 16.77 12.88 5.14
C ARG A 40 17.03 12.98 3.64
N MET A 41 17.67 11.98 3.04
CA MET A 41 17.92 11.96 1.60
C MET A 41 16.62 11.87 0.80
N ARG A 42 15.66 11.04 1.25
CA ARG A 42 14.43 10.79 0.50
C ARG A 42 13.34 11.85 0.71
N HIS A 43 13.37 12.49 1.89
CA HIS A 43 12.43 13.49 2.35
C HIS A 43 13.20 14.74 2.84
N PRO A 44 13.83 15.52 1.94
CA PRO A 44 14.74 16.61 2.33
C PRO A 44 14.05 17.74 3.12
N ASN A 45 12.73 17.88 2.97
CA ASN A 45 11.92 18.88 3.68
C ASN A 45 11.37 18.37 5.02
N TRP A 46 11.73 17.16 5.42
CA TRP A 46 11.30 16.58 6.68
C TRP A 46 12.01 17.27 7.85
N SER A 47 11.26 18.03 8.65
CA SER A 47 11.82 18.84 9.73
C SER A 47 12.19 18.05 10.99
N GLY A 48 11.87 16.74 11.04
CA GLY A 48 12.27 15.86 12.14
C GLY A 48 11.47 16.00 13.44
N PHE A 49 10.51 16.92 13.52
CA PHE A 49 9.80 17.21 14.78
C PHE A 49 8.59 16.31 15.02
N ARG A 50 7.59 16.32 14.13
CA ARG A 50 6.37 15.52 14.29
C ARG A 50 5.61 15.38 12.98
N HIS A 51 5.12 14.19 12.66
CA HIS A 51 4.30 13.98 11.48
C HIS A 51 2.86 14.38 11.79
N ARG A 52 2.23 15.09 10.86
CA ARG A 52 0.80 15.45 10.96
C ARG A 52 0.03 14.65 9.92
N THR A 53 -0.97 13.91 10.39
CA THR A 53 -1.90 13.19 9.54
C THR A 53 -3.17 14.01 9.42
N ASP A 54 -3.60 14.29 8.19
CA ASP A 54 -4.86 14.97 7.87
C ASP A 54 -5.52 14.20 6.73
N MET A 55 -6.57 13.43 7.05
CA MET A 55 -7.35 12.63 6.10
C MET A 55 -8.71 13.29 5.82
N ASP A 56 -8.79 14.62 5.90
CA ASP A 56 -9.99 15.36 5.51
C ASP A 56 -9.99 15.66 4.01
N ALA A 57 -10.73 14.84 3.26
CA ALA A 57 -10.84 14.99 1.82
C ALA A 57 -11.61 16.26 1.40
N TRP A 58 -12.37 16.91 2.28
CA TRP A 58 -13.05 18.18 1.96
C TRP A 58 -12.06 19.32 1.70
N LYS A 59 -10.84 19.23 2.26
CA LYS A 59 -9.75 20.19 2.03
C LYS A 59 -9.09 20.04 0.67
N ILE A 60 -9.42 18.98 -0.08
CA ILE A 60 -8.87 18.73 -1.41
C ILE A 60 -9.67 19.57 -2.40
N TRP A 61 -9.00 20.55 -3.01
CA TRP A 61 -9.52 21.21 -4.19
C TRP A 61 -9.43 20.23 -5.35
N ASP A 62 -10.56 19.94 -6.01
CA ASP A 62 -10.56 19.00 -7.13
C ASP A 62 -9.71 19.57 -8.27
N MET A 63 -9.09 18.68 -9.06
CA MET A 63 -8.17 19.12 -10.10
C MET A 63 -8.88 20.08 -11.06
N PRO A 64 -8.23 21.17 -11.52
CA PRO A 64 -8.77 21.94 -12.63
C PRO A 64 -9.05 20.98 -13.80
N GLU A 65 -10.19 21.15 -14.47
CA GLU A 65 -10.66 20.23 -15.52
C GLU A 65 -9.51 19.87 -16.46
N ALA A 66 -8.92 18.70 -16.25
CA ALA A 66 -8.03 18.09 -17.24
C ALA A 66 -8.82 17.76 -18.53
N GLY A 67 -10.15 17.97 -18.50
CA GLY A 67 -11.09 17.69 -19.56
C GLY A 67 -10.96 16.23 -19.98
N ASP A 68 -11.08 16.00 -21.29
CA ASP A 68 -10.95 14.68 -21.91
C ASP A 68 -9.52 14.10 -21.85
N ARG A 69 -8.58 14.76 -21.17
CA ARG A 69 -7.19 14.27 -21.05
C ARG A 69 -6.97 13.43 -19.80
N ALA A 70 -7.75 13.59 -18.74
CA ALA A 70 -7.62 12.72 -17.58
C ALA A 70 -8.08 11.30 -17.92
N VAL A 71 -7.23 10.31 -17.61
CA VAL A 71 -7.50 8.89 -17.85
C VAL A 71 -7.94 8.22 -16.55
N PHE A 72 -7.24 8.49 -15.44
CA PHE A 72 -7.65 8.02 -14.12
C PHE A 72 -7.06 8.87 -13.00
N ALA A 73 -7.72 8.83 -11.85
CA ALA A 73 -7.18 9.26 -10.55
C ALA A 73 -7.10 8.04 -9.62
N ARG A 74 -5.98 7.88 -8.91
CA ARG A 74 -5.74 6.75 -8.02
C ARG A 74 -5.08 7.22 -6.73
N ILE A 75 -5.59 6.71 -5.61
CA ILE A 75 -5.00 6.88 -4.29
C ILE A 75 -4.66 5.50 -3.75
N ARG A 76 -3.44 5.35 -3.24
CA ARG A 76 -2.99 4.18 -2.51
C ARG A 76 -2.55 4.60 -1.13
N VAL A 77 -3.00 3.89 -0.11
CA VAL A 77 -2.56 4.10 1.27
C VAL A 77 -2.19 2.77 1.89
N SER A 78 -0.96 2.67 2.40
CA SER A 78 -0.47 1.49 3.11
C SER A 78 -0.62 1.62 4.62
N ARG A 79 -0.85 0.49 5.29
CA ARG A 79 -0.86 0.36 6.76
C ARG A 79 -0.26 -0.97 7.17
N ASN A 80 0.37 -0.99 8.34
CA ASN A 80 0.94 -2.19 8.94
C ASN A 80 0.41 -2.33 10.37
N LEU A 81 -0.01 -3.53 10.77
CA LEU A 81 -0.43 -3.81 12.16
C LEU A 81 0.72 -3.60 13.15
N HIS A 82 0.43 -2.90 14.25
CA HIS A 82 1.35 -2.70 15.38
C HIS A 82 1.68 -4.05 16.06
N GLY A 83 2.92 -4.20 16.53
CA GLY A 83 3.39 -5.42 17.19
C GLY A 83 3.59 -6.63 16.27
N SER A 84 3.32 -6.50 14.97
CA SER A 84 3.58 -7.55 13.97
C SER A 84 4.83 -7.22 13.15
N ARG A 85 5.65 -8.23 12.85
CA ARG A 85 6.77 -8.08 11.91
C ARG A 85 6.25 -7.78 10.51
N MET A 86 6.91 -6.87 9.80
CA MET A 86 6.58 -6.51 8.42
C MET A 86 6.93 -7.64 7.45
N LEU A 87 6.36 -7.59 6.24
CA LEU A 87 6.50 -8.64 5.22
C LEU A 87 7.94 -9.10 4.92
N PRO A 88 8.97 -8.23 4.91
CA PRO A 88 10.36 -8.67 4.73
C PRO A 88 10.85 -9.69 5.77
N ALA A 89 10.32 -9.64 7.00
CA ALA A 89 10.84 -10.40 8.14
C ALA A 89 9.81 -11.30 8.84
N CYS A 90 8.52 -11.21 8.48
CA CYS A 90 7.48 -12.04 9.09
C CYS A 90 7.67 -13.52 8.77
N SER A 91 7.29 -14.37 9.72
CA SER A 91 7.07 -15.81 9.52
C SER A 91 5.75 -16.07 8.78
N VAL A 92 5.55 -17.32 8.35
CA VAL A 92 4.27 -17.76 7.74
C VAL A 92 3.12 -17.61 8.74
N ASP A 93 3.32 -18.00 9.99
CA ASP A 93 2.27 -17.94 11.02
C ASP A 93 1.86 -16.50 11.35
N GLU A 94 2.82 -15.58 11.46
CA GLU A 94 2.51 -14.16 11.65
C GLU A 94 1.76 -13.59 10.44
N ARG A 95 2.18 -13.96 9.22
CA ARG A 95 1.50 -13.51 7.99
C ARG A 95 0.05 -13.96 7.94
N ARG A 96 -0.22 -15.22 8.33
CA ARG A 96 -1.57 -15.78 8.48
C ARG A 96 -2.38 -15.10 9.59
N ALA A 97 -1.74 -14.75 10.70
CA ALA A 97 -2.39 -14.01 11.78
C ALA A 97 -2.82 -12.61 11.30
N VAL A 98 -1.94 -11.91 10.58
CA VAL A 98 -2.25 -10.63 9.94
C VAL A 98 -3.40 -10.76 8.94
N GLU A 99 -3.37 -11.78 8.07
CA GLU A 99 -4.46 -12.04 7.13
C GLU A 99 -5.79 -12.25 7.87
N SER A 100 -5.81 -13.07 8.92
CA SER A 100 -7.02 -13.36 9.68
C SER A 100 -7.65 -12.11 10.30
N VAL A 101 -6.82 -11.21 10.84
CA VAL A 101 -7.28 -9.93 11.41
C VAL A 101 -7.82 -9.02 10.32
N LEU A 102 -7.06 -8.84 9.24
CA LEU A 102 -7.43 -7.89 8.18
C LEU A 102 -8.62 -8.37 7.36
N ALA A 103 -8.65 -9.64 6.95
CA ALA A 103 -9.78 -10.21 6.21
C ALA A 103 -11.07 -10.10 7.02
N ARG A 104 -11.03 -10.40 8.33
CA ARG A 104 -12.20 -10.24 9.21
C ARG A 104 -12.66 -8.79 9.32
N SER A 105 -11.73 -7.85 9.49
CA SER A 105 -12.04 -6.42 9.62
C SER A 105 -12.54 -5.81 8.31
N LEU A 106 -12.04 -6.31 7.17
CA LEU A 106 -12.55 -5.92 5.85
C LEU A 106 -13.94 -6.49 5.59
N SER A 107 -14.21 -7.74 5.99
CA SER A 107 -15.53 -8.35 5.89
C SER A 107 -16.59 -7.77 6.83
N SER A 108 -16.20 -6.96 7.83
CA SER A 108 -17.16 -6.23 8.68
C SER A 108 -17.58 -4.87 8.11
N LEU A 109 -16.98 -4.45 6.98
CA LEU A 109 -17.37 -3.22 6.29
C LEU A 109 -18.81 -3.33 5.76
N THR A 110 -19.59 -2.25 5.92
CA THR A 110 -21.02 -2.21 5.56
C THR A 110 -21.34 -1.04 4.62
N GLY A 111 -22.54 -1.06 4.04
CA GLY A 111 -23.05 0.01 3.18
C GLY A 111 -22.26 0.08 1.88
N THR A 112 -21.77 1.27 1.51
CA THR A 112 -20.99 1.46 0.27
C THR A 112 -19.56 0.90 0.33
N LEU A 113 -19.15 0.36 1.48
CA LEU A 113 -17.82 -0.23 1.68
C LEU A 113 -17.84 -1.75 1.76
N GLN A 114 -19.04 -2.35 1.67
CA GLN A 114 -19.21 -3.80 1.74
C GLN A 114 -18.64 -4.47 0.49
N GLY A 115 -18.16 -5.71 0.66
CA GLY A 115 -17.43 -6.42 -0.37
C GLY A 115 -17.04 -7.83 0.05
N GLU A 116 -16.18 -8.45 -0.77
CA GLU A 116 -15.73 -9.82 -0.60
C GLU A 116 -14.20 -9.90 -0.56
N TYR A 117 -13.68 -10.83 0.27
CA TYR A 117 -12.26 -11.15 0.33
C TYR A 117 -11.93 -12.37 -0.52
N PHE A 118 -11.00 -12.18 -1.45
CA PHE A 118 -10.48 -13.16 -2.39
C PHE A 118 -9.03 -13.50 -2.03
N PRO A 119 -8.76 -14.62 -1.32
CA PRO A 119 -7.41 -15.15 -1.19
C PRO A 119 -6.82 -15.45 -2.58
N LEU A 120 -5.53 -15.25 -2.77
CA LEU A 120 -4.86 -15.57 -4.04
C LEU A 120 -5.02 -17.04 -4.42
N SER A 121 -5.05 -17.31 -5.73
CA SER A 121 -5.15 -18.66 -6.29
C SER A 121 -4.06 -19.56 -5.72
N GLY A 122 -4.43 -20.73 -5.19
CA GLY A 122 -3.53 -21.66 -4.51
C GLY A 122 -3.27 -21.37 -3.03
N SER A 123 -3.83 -20.30 -2.45
CA SER A 123 -3.73 -20.03 -1.02
C SER A 123 -4.67 -20.92 -0.20
N HIS A 124 -4.15 -21.48 0.91
CA HIS A 124 -4.91 -22.35 1.81
C HIS A 124 -5.08 -21.75 3.22
N SER A 125 -4.68 -20.50 3.42
CA SER A 125 -4.72 -19.83 4.72
C SER A 125 -6.11 -19.30 5.10
N TYR A 126 -6.97 -19.04 4.11
CA TYR A 126 -8.32 -18.50 4.32
C TYR A 126 -9.40 -19.59 4.23
N MET A 127 -9.89 -20.01 5.39
CA MET A 127 -10.84 -21.14 5.52
C MET A 127 -12.15 -21.00 4.73
N PRO A 128 -12.78 -19.82 4.59
CA PRO A 128 -14.02 -19.70 3.83
C PRO A 128 -13.87 -19.97 2.33
N LYS A 129 -12.65 -19.85 1.78
CA LYS A 129 -12.37 -20.11 0.36
C LYS A 129 -11.06 -20.90 0.20
N PRO A 130 -11.08 -22.21 0.50
CA PRO A 130 -9.88 -23.04 0.49
C PRO A 130 -9.39 -23.23 -0.95
N GLY A 131 -8.11 -22.95 -1.20
CA GLY A 131 -7.51 -23.04 -2.53
C GLY A 131 -7.52 -21.74 -3.32
N GLY A 132 -8.03 -20.64 -2.74
CA GLY A 132 -7.95 -19.31 -3.36
C GLY A 132 -9.15 -18.95 -4.23
N MET A 133 -9.02 -17.79 -4.89
CA MET A 133 -9.86 -17.39 -6.02
C MET A 133 -9.77 -18.40 -7.17
N SER A 134 -10.86 -18.51 -7.93
CA SER A 134 -10.89 -19.27 -9.18
C SER A 134 -10.14 -18.54 -10.29
N GLU A 135 -9.80 -19.25 -11.36
CA GLU A 135 -9.13 -18.67 -12.54
C GLU A 135 -9.97 -17.57 -13.20
N GLU A 136 -11.30 -17.71 -13.22
CA GLU A 136 -12.22 -16.69 -13.75
C GLU A 136 -12.19 -15.41 -12.91
N GLU A 137 -12.26 -15.54 -11.59
CA GLU A 137 -12.15 -14.39 -10.66
C GLU A 137 -10.77 -13.73 -10.75
N GLU A 138 -9.71 -14.52 -10.89
CA GLU A 138 -8.35 -14.00 -11.04
C GLU A 138 -8.20 -13.17 -12.33
N LEU A 139 -8.71 -13.68 -13.46
CA LEU A 139 -8.71 -12.98 -14.74
C LEU A 139 -9.53 -11.68 -14.70
N ASP A 140 -10.71 -11.72 -14.08
CA ASP A 140 -11.59 -10.56 -13.92
C ASP A 140 -10.92 -9.46 -13.09
N LEU A 141 -10.38 -9.82 -11.92
CA LEU A 141 -9.71 -8.87 -11.03
C LEU A 141 -8.43 -8.31 -11.65
N HIS A 142 -7.71 -9.11 -12.43
CA HIS A 142 -6.52 -8.67 -13.18
C HIS A 142 -6.89 -7.66 -14.26
N ALA A 143 -7.92 -7.94 -15.07
CA ALA A 143 -8.39 -7.07 -16.14
C ALA A 143 -8.83 -5.69 -15.63
N GLU A 144 -9.36 -5.61 -14.42
CA GLU A 144 -9.77 -4.37 -13.75
C GLU A 144 -8.64 -3.66 -13.00
N GLY A 145 -7.46 -4.28 -12.92
CA GLY A 145 -6.32 -3.75 -12.16
C GLY A 145 -6.56 -3.72 -10.65
N LEU A 146 -7.41 -4.64 -10.17
CA LEU A 146 -7.74 -4.87 -8.76
C LEU A 146 -6.99 -6.07 -8.17
N LEU A 147 -6.07 -6.66 -8.91
CA LEU A 147 -5.20 -7.73 -8.42
C LEU A 147 -3.73 -7.30 -8.48
N PHE A 148 -2.94 -7.81 -7.53
CA PHE A 148 -1.48 -7.66 -7.53
C PHE A 148 -0.82 -8.99 -7.91
N GLU A 149 0.38 -8.90 -8.48
CA GLU A 149 1.12 -10.05 -8.99
C GLU A 149 2.23 -10.49 -8.04
N GLU A 150 2.75 -11.70 -8.28
CA GLU A 150 3.93 -12.19 -7.56
C GLU A 150 5.12 -11.25 -7.79
N PRO A 151 5.82 -10.82 -6.71
CA PRO A 151 6.96 -9.92 -6.85
C PRO A 151 8.12 -10.61 -7.58
N ASP A 152 8.38 -10.21 -8.82
CA ASP A 152 9.44 -10.73 -9.68
C ASP A 152 10.76 -9.91 -9.60
N SER A 153 10.66 -8.66 -9.16
CA SER A 153 11.80 -7.76 -9.22
C SER A 153 12.89 -8.18 -8.24
N SER A 154 14.15 -8.11 -8.70
CA SER A 154 15.32 -8.47 -7.87
C SER A 154 15.35 -7.79 -6.50
N VAL A 155 14.87 -6.54 -6.40
CA VAL A 155 14.81 -5.82 -5.12
C VAL A 155 13.76 -6.43 -4.19
N LEU A 156 12.57 -6.75 -4.68
CA LEU A 156 11.51 -7.33 -3.85
C LEU A 156 11.86 -8.76 -3.43
N VAL A 157 12.37 -9.57 -4.36
CA VAL A 157 12.81 -10.95 -4.08
C VAL A 157 13.93 -10.97 -3.05
N SER A 158 14.98 -10.14 -3.22
CA SER A 158 16.10 -10.06 -2.27
C SER A 158 15.73 -9.40 -0.93
N SER A 159 14.61 -8.68 -0.86
CA SER A 159 14.05 -8.15 0.38
C SER A 159 13.14 -9.15 1.10
N GLY A 160 12.87 -10.31 0.52
CA GLY A 160 12.06 -11.37 1.13
C GLY A 160 10.55 -11.26 0.94
N TYR A 161 10.06 -10.43 -0.01
CA TYR A 161 8.61 -10.30 -0.27
C TYR A 161 8.01 -11.54 -0.96
N ALA A 162 8.80 -12.28 -1.75
CA ALA A 162 8.34 -13.44 -2.50
C ALA A 162 8.28 -14.75 -1.68
N ARG A 163 8.60 -14.71 -0.38
CA ARG A 163 8.68 -15.94 0.45
C ARG A 163 7.30 -16.57 0.62
N ASP A 164 7.21 -17.88 0.44
CA ASP A 164 5.98 -18.67 0.68
C ASP A 164 4.78 -18.18 -0.13
N TRP A 165 4.98 -17.60 -1.32
CA TRP A 165 3.90 -17.19 -2.20
C TRP A 165 3.05 -18.43 -2.61
N PRO A 166 1.71 -18.35 -2.67
CA PRO A 166 0.82 -17.21 -2.40
C PRO A 166 0.19 -17.21 -0.99
N ASP A 167 0.76 -17.95 -0.04
CA ASP A 167 0.14 -18.22 1.28
C ASP A 167 -0.18 -16.95 2.08
N ALA A 168 -1.40 -16.82 2.62
CA ALA A 168 -1.83 -15.65 3.39
C ALA A 168 -1.83 -14.31 2.65
N ARG A 169 -1.99 -14.35 1.32
CA ARG A 169 -2.17 -13.16 0.48
C ARG A 169 -3.56 -13.19 -0.14
N GLY A 170 -4.12 -12.01 -0.34
CA GLY A 170 -5.40 -11.87 -1.00
C GLY A 170 -5.80 -10.42 -1.18
N VAL A 171 -6.95 -10.22 -1.80
CA VAL A 171 -7.52 -8.91 -2.06
C VAL A 171 -8.96 -8.88 -1.59
N PHE A 172 -9.35 -7.82 -0.88
CA PHE A 172 -10.74 -7.47 -0.70
C PHE A 172 -11.18 -6.47 -1.76
N VAL A 173 -12.37 -6.67 -2.34
CA VAL A 173 -12.95 -5.77 -3.34
C VAL A 173 -14.37 -5.41 -2.93
N ASP A 174 -14.73 -4.14 -2.99
CA ASP A 174 -16.10 -3.70 -2.75
C ASP A 174 -17.05 -4.11 -3.88
N GLU A 175 -18.34 -4.16 -3.57
CA GLU A 175 -19.37 -4.53 -4.56
C GLU A 175 -19.39 -3.62 -5.79
N GLN A 176 -19.03 -2.34 -5.63
CA GLN A 176 -18.98 -1.36 -6.72
C GLN A 176 -17.65 -1.37 -7.46
N ARG A 177 -16.70 -2.27 -7.13
CA ARG A 177 -15.38 -2.41 -7.75
C ARG A 177 -14.64 -1.07 -7.83
N SER A 178 -14.77 -0.28 -6.77
CA SER A 178 -14.33 1.10 -6.69
C SER A 178 -13.11 1.29 -5.79
N PHE A 179 -12.85 0.34 -4.90
CA PHE A 179 -11.57 0.17 -4.21
C PHE A 179 -11.22 -1.30 -4.04
N ALA A 180 -9.93 -1.55 -3.88
CA ALA A 180 -9.41 -2.83 -3.45
C ALA A 180 -8.49 -2.65 -2.25
N ALA A 181 -8.52 -3.61 -1.32
CA ALA A 181 -7.57 -3.68 -0.21
C ALA A 181 -6.71 -4.92 -0.35
N PHE A 182 -5.43 -4.71 -0.66
CA PHE A 182 -4.45 -5.78 -0.80
C PHE A 182 -3.93 -6.17 0.57
N VAL A 183 -3.95 -7.46 0.86
CA VAL A 183 -3.49 -8.05 2.11
C VAL A 183 -2.18 -8.78 1.84
N ASN A 184 -1.13 -8.42 2.58
CA ASN A 184 0.19 -9.06 2.57
C ASN A 184 0.95 -9.04 1.22
N GLU A 185 0.74 -8.03 0.38
CA GLU A 185 1.52 -7.80 -0.84
C GLU A 185 2.92 -7.24 -0.51
N LEU A 186 3.02 -5.93 -0.28
CA LEU A 186 4.25 -5.23 0.13
C LEU A 186 4.15 -4.62 1.54
N ASP A 187 2.93 -4.48 2.03
CA ASP A 187 2.55 -4.03 3.37
C ASP A 187 1.49 -5.01 3.89
N HIS A 188 1.20 -5.00 5.19
CA HIS A 188 0.10 -5.82 5.72
C HIS A 188 -1.22 -5.47 5.04
N LEU A 189 -1.49 -4.17 4.85
CA LEU A 189 -2.66 -3.64 4.20
C LEU A 189 -2.26 -2.54 3.20
N ARG A 190 -2.81 -2.59 1.99
CA ARG A 190 -2.76 -1.49 1.04
C ARG A 190 -4.13 -1.25 0.42
N VAL A 191 -4.76 -0.14 0.77
CA VAL A 191 -6.04 0.27 0.22
C VAL A 191 -5.80 1.11 -1.04
N THR A 192 -6.38 0.71 -2.15
CA THR A 192 -6.29 1.37 -3.46
C THR A 192 -7.68 1.75 -3.93
N GLY A 193 -7.93 3.05 -4.09
CA GLY A 193 -9.11 3.55 -4.80
C GLY A 193 -8.71 4.04 -6.19
N THR A 194 -9.50 3.73 -7.21
CA THR A 194 -9.29 4.25 -8.58
C THR A 194 -10.60 4.81 -9.13
N ASP A 195 -10.54 5.98 -9.75
CA ASP A 195 -11.63 6.55 -10.55
C ASP A 195 -11.17 6.65 -12.01
N GLN A 196 -11.84 5.89 -12.87
CA GLN A 196 -11.64 5.85 -14.33
C GLN A 196 -12.84 6.41 -15.08
N SER A 197 -13.70 7.19 -14.42
CA SER A 197 -14.83 7.86 -15.06
C SER A 197 -14.36 8.87 -16.12
N SER A 198 -15.29 9.37 -16.95
CA SER A 198 -14.98 10.42 -17.93
C SER A 198 -14.46 11.71 -17.31
N ARG A 199 -14.67 11.91 -16.00
CA ARG A 199 -14.16 13.04 -15.22
C ARG A 199 -13.63 12.54 -13.87
N PRO A 200 -12.41 11.97 -13.83
CA PRO A 200 -11.86 11.42 -12.59
C PRO A 200 -11.74 12.48 -11.49
N SER A 201 -12.28 12.19 -10.31
CA SER A 201 -12.20 13.08 -9.14
C SER A 201 -11.24 12.51 -8.11
N LEU A 202 -10.11 13.19 -7.90
CA LEU A 202 -9.15 12.81 -6.87
C LEU A 202 -9.78 12.88 -5.48
N ARG A 203 -10.63 13.89 -5.28
CA ARG A 203 -11.35 14.11 -4.03
C ARG A 203 -12.29 12.94 -3.71
N ALA A 204 -13.10 12.50 -4.65
CA ALA A 204 -14.02 11.37 -4.43
C ALA A 204 -13.27 10.07 -4.12
N VAL A 205 -12.11 9.85 -4.76
CA VAL A 205 -11.24 8.71 -4.44
C VAL A 205 -10.67 8.82 -3.03
N CYS A 206 -10.20 10.01 -2.62
CA CYS A 206 -9.73 10.24 -1.25
C CYS A 206 -10.83 10.03 -0.21
N GLU A 207 -12.03 10.61 -0.41
CA GLU A 207 -13.18 10.45 0.49
C GLU A 207 -13.46 8.96 0.75
N ARG A 208 -13.44 8.15 -0.31
CA ARG A 208 -13.66 6.69 -0.23
C ARG A 208 -12.54 5.98 0.52
N VAL A 209 -11.28 6.16 0.11
CA VAL A 209 -10.13 5.49 0.72
C VAL A 209 -9.99 5.87 2.20
N PHE A 210 -10.21 7.13 2.54
CA PHE A 210 -10.14 7.60 3.94
C PHE A 210 -11.28 7.04 4.78
N SER A 211 -12.48 6.87 4.21
CA SER A 211 -13.60 6.23 4.89
C SER A 211 -13.31 4.75 5.19
N VAL A 212 -12.71 4.02 4.24
CA VAL A 212 -12.25 2.64 4.47
C VAL A 212 -11.23 2.58 5.60
N LEU A 213 -10.21 3.44 5.57
CA LEU A 213 -9.18 3.46 6.61
C LEU A 213 -9.77 3.81 7.97
N ALA A 214 -10.68 4.78 8.06
CA ALA A 214 -11.32 5.16 9.32
C ALA A 214 -12.19 4.03 9.90
N ALA A 215 -12.92 3.30 9.04
CA ALA A 215 -13.71 2.14 9.46
C ALA A 215 -12.81 1.00 9.97
N LEU A 216 -11.70 0.73 9.29
CA LEU A 216 -10.73 -0.28 9.70
C LEU A 216 -10.00 0.12 11.00
N GLU A 217 -9.62 1.39 11.16
CA GLU A 217 -9.02 1.88 12.41
C GLU A 217 -9.98 1.69 13.58
N ALA A 218 -11.27 2.04 13.42
CA ALA A 218 -12.28 1.84 14.47
C ALA A 218 -12.51 0.37 14.82
N GLU A 219 -12.54 -0.52 13.82
CA GLU A 219 -12.70 -1.97 14.04
C GLU A 219 -11.48 -2.57 14.75
N LEU A 220 -10.27 -2.19 14.36
CA LEU A 220 -9.04 -2.65 15.02
C LEU A 220 -8.97 -2.15 16.47
N ASP A 221 -9.31 -0.87 16.71
CA ASP A 221 -9.35 -0.29 18.05
C ASP A 221 -10.33 -1.05 18.95
N ALA A 222 -11.50 -1.45 18.42
CA ALA A 222 -12.48 -2.26 19.16
C ALA A 222 -11.96 -3.65 19.55
N GLN A 223 -10.99 -4.18 18.80
CA GLN A 223 -10.30 -5.44 19.08
C GLN A 223 -9.03 -5.26 19.95
N GLY A 224 -8.71 -4.03 20.36
CA GLY A 224 -7.47 -3.71 21.08
C GLY A 224 -6.21 -3.80 20.21
N LEU A 225 -6.38 -3.69 18.89
CA LEU A 225 -5.32 -3.67 17.89
C LEU A 225 -5.15 -2.25 17.34
N ALA A 226 -4.02 -1.97 16.71
CA ALA A 226 -3.75 -0.68 16.11
C ALA A 226 -2.82 -0.81 14.91
N PHE A 227 -2.74 0.24 14.09
CA PHE A 227 -1.69 0.35 13.07
C PHE A 227 -0.38 0.90 13.67
N ALA A 228 0.74 0.41 13.16
CA ALA A 228 2.08 0.82 13.53
C ALA A 228 2.31 2.30 13.17
N ARG A 229 2.56 3.10 14.20
CA ARG A 229 2.69 4.54 14.10
C ARG A 229 3.73 5.06 15.08
N ASP A 230 4.56 5.98 14.61
CA ASP A 230 5.49 6.76 15.41
C ASP A 230 5.05 8.23 15.43
N ASP A 231 5.24 8.91 16.55
CA ASP A 231 4.87 10.33 16.69
C ASP A 231 5.67 11.22 15.74
N ARG A 232 6.96 10.90 15.58
CA ARG A 232 7.84 11.64 14.69
C ARG A 232 7.57 11.24 13.25
N LEU A 233 7.67 9.96 12.90
CA LEU A 233 7.66 9.48 11.52
C LEU A 233 6.27 9.23 10.94
N GLY A 234 5.20 9.28 11.73
CA GLY A 234 3.84 8.96 11.27
C GLY A 234 3.62 7.45 11.13
N PHE A 235 2.81 7.04 10.16
CA PHE A 235 2.60 5.60 9.91
C PHE A 235 3.88 4.95 9.41
N LEU A 236 4.12 3.74 9.90
CA LEU A 236 5.33 2.98 9.62
C LEU A 236 5.07 1.88 8.59
N GLY A 237 6.07 1.64 7.75
CA GLY A 237 6.09 0.54 6.80
C GLY A 237 7.51 0.08 6.48
N PRO A 238 7.67 -0.99 5.70
CA PRO A 238 8.97 -1.56 5.39
C PRO A 238 9.77 -0.66 4.46
N ASP A 239 9.12 0.10 3.57
CA ASP A 239 9.82 1.09 2.72
C ASP A 239 9.92 2.46 3.41
N PRO A 240 11.12 2.92 3.79
CA PRO A 240 11.32 4.25 4.36
C PRO A 240 10.92 5.41 3.43
N SER A 241 10.76 5.15 2.11
CA SER A 241 10.27 6.15 1.17
C SER A 241 8.79 6.50 1.33
N LEU A 242 8.02 5.63 1.98
CA LEU A 242 6.58 5.77 2.18
C LEU A 242 6.19 6.08 3.63
N LEU A 243 7.13 6.50 4.49
CA LEU A 243 6.79 6.89 5.87
C LEU A 243 5.86 8.10 5.93
N GLY A 244 5.20 8.27 7.07
CA GLY A 244 4.36 9.42 7.34
C GLY A 244 2.91 9.16 7.03
N THR A 245 2.49 9.54 5.83
CA THR A 245 1.12 9.31 5.35
C THR A 245 0.93 7.89 4.82
N CYS A 246 2.01 7.26 4.36
CA CYS A 246 1.99 6.04 3.55
C CYS A 246 1.09 6.16 2.33
N LEU A 247 0.92 7.39 1.82
CA LEU A 247 -0.01 7.73 0.74
C LEU A 247 0.76 7.99 -0.55
N THR A 248 0.32 7.34 -1.63
CA THR A 248 0.70 7.68 -3.00
C THR A 248 -0.54 8.14 -3.75
N ALA A 249 -0.53 9.37 -4.25
CA ALA A 249 -1.53 9.88 -5.18
C ALA A 249 -0.99 9.83 -6.61
N SER A 250 -1.80 9.38 -7.56
CA SER A 250 -1.41 9.25 -8.96
C SER A 250 -2.54 9.66 -9.88
N VAL A 251 -2.20 10.41 -10.93
CA VAL A 251 -3.13 10.78 -11.99
C VAL A 251 -2.48 10.45 -13.33
N ALA A 252 -3.25 9.85 -14.23
CA ALA A 252 -2.81 9.66 -15.60
C ALA A 252 -3.49 10.67 -16.50
N ILE A 253 -2.70 11.40 -17.28
CA ILE A 253 -3.18 12.46 -18.18
C ILE A 253 -2.60 12.21 -19.57
N ARG A 254 -3.43 12.30 -20.60
CA ARG A 254 -3.05 12.19 -22.01
C ARG A 254 -2.54 13.53 -22.52
N ILE A 255 -1.22 13.62 -22.70
CA ILE A 255 -0.49 14.82 -23.12
C ILE A 255 0.39 14.54 -24.35
N PRO A 256 -0.22 14.26 -25.53
CA PRO A 256 0.48 13.68 -26.68
C PRO A 256 1.55 14.61 -27.32
N LEU A 257 1.51 15.90 -27.01
CA LEU A 257 2.44 16.89 -27.56
C LEU A 257 3.49 17.35 -26.54
N LEU A 258 3.31 17.01 -25.25
CA LEU A 258 4.21 17.48 -24.19
C LEU A 258 5.58 16.78 -24.28
N SER A 259 5.60 15.51 -24.68
CA SER A 259 6.83 14.75 -24.93
C SER A 259 7.69 15.27 -26.09
N LYS A 260 7.19 16.25 -26.86
CA LYS A 260 7.95 16.92 -27.95
C LYS A 260 8.60 18.23 -27.50
N GLN A 261 8.40 18.65 -26.26
CA GLN A 261 9.00 19.86 -25.71
C GLN A 261 10.41 19.52 -25.20
N PRO A 262 11.46 20.26 -25.62
CA PRO A 262 12.84 19.95 -25.25
C PRO A 262 13.21 20.29 -23.80
N GLU A 263 12.33 20.97 -23.06
CA GLU A 263 12.55 21.43 -21.68
C GLU A 263 11.92 20.50 -20.62
N LEU A 264 11.42 19.33 -21.03
CA LEU A 264 10.92 18.24 -20.18
C LEU A 264 11.89 17.06 -20.17
#